data_AF-A0A7C3F8F4-F1
#
_entry.id   AF-A0A7C3F8F4-F1
#
_cell.length_a   1.000
_cell.length_b   1.000
_cell.length_c   1.000
_cell.angle_alpha   90.00
_cell.angle_beta   90.00
_cell.angle_gamma   90.00
#
_symmetry.space_group_name_H-M   'P 1'
#
loop_
_entity.id
_entity.type
_entity.pdbx_description
1 polymer ?
#
loop_
_entity_poly.entity_id
_entity_poly.type
_entity_poly.pdbx_seq_one_letter_code
_entity_poly.pdbx_strand_id
1 'polypeptide(L)'
;MRARGFPSRIVFWAFVAVMGGLLAACAGQIVPPAPAVSTPEASPTVAEPTEVAQPAETPTMPAPSPTEELELLPPSGEVDGIPVGFTRDGHAYRGNPDATVVMVEYSEYQCPYCGRHVRETAPRIRDEYIRSGKVVHVFRDFPLDDLHPQARKAAEAARCAGEQGAEQFWLMHDALFRRVEQWAGRDNAVDIFKSYGQELGLDREAFEECLDSGRTSAAIDADLEAGMAAGVRGTPTFFLNDYRIVGAQPFEAFQSAIDALLEGRTPPTPEPRIPYWATAEGMSPDPERSGYTMAGDVYKGSPDAPVVIFEFSDFQCPYCRRFAMDTAPQLDQEYVKTGKVRFIYKHFPLSFIHANAEAAAIASECAGQQGKFWEMHDRLFETQEEWAKASDAPSFFSSLAEEIGLDLQAYQACVEAPEARGKVVSDFSEARRIGLRGTPTFIILKGESGQLIPGALPYEQFKQVLDKFVTEE
;
A
#
# COMPACT_ATOMS: atom_id res chain seq x y z
N MET A 1 -1.77 -54.04 -69.64
CA MET A 1 -1.68 -52.69 -70.23
C MET A 1 -0.55 -51.92 -69.56
N ARG A 2 0.17 -51.13 -70.36
CA ARG A 2 1.44 -50.37 -70.16
C ARG A 2 1.69 -49.77 -68.75
N ALA A 3 2.86 -49.98 -68.12
CA ALA A 3 4.19 -49.32 -68.27
C ALA A 3 4.22 -47.91 -67.63
N ARG A 4 5.13 -47.53 -66.72
CA ARG A 4 6.61 -47.32 -66.79
C ARG A 4 7.10 -47.12 -65.32
N GLY A 5 8.35 -47.27 -64.86
CA GLY A 5 9.68 -47.51 -65.41
C GLY A 5 10.71 -47.16 -64.30
N PHE A 6 11.65 -48.07 -64.01
CA PHE A 6 12.82 -48.00 -63.08
C PHE A 6 13.98 -47.13 -63.72
N PRO A 7 15.26 -47.07 -63.24
CA PRO A 7 15.83 -46.53 -61.99
C PRO A 7 17.24 -45.85 -62.13
N SER A 8 17.87 -45.46 -61.00
CA SER A 8 19.31 -45.64 -60.64
C SER A 8 20.47 -44.72 -61.15
N ARG A 9 21.52 -44.66 -60.28
CA ARG A 9 22.97 -44.32 -60.43
C ARG A 9 23.39 -42.86 -60.17
N ILE A 10 24.13 -42.55 -59.09
CA ILE A 10 25.61 -42.66 -58.83
C ILE A 10 26.46 -41.90 -59.86
N VAL A 11 27.29 -40.94 -59.41
CA VAL A 11 28.76 -40.82 -59.65
C VAL A 11 29.35 -39.59 -58.93
N PHE A 12 30.48 -39.85 -58.26
CA PHE A 12 31.49 -38.99 -57.65
C PHE A 12 32.18 -38.03 -58.63
N TRP A 13 32.69 -36.87 -58.16
CA TRP A 13 34.06 -36.38 -58.48
C TRP A 13 34.58 -35.44 -57.38
N ALA A 14 35.88 -35.53 -57.15
CA ALA A 14 36.67 -34.95 -56.06
C ALA A 14 37.60 -33.84 -56.56
N PHE A 15 38.07 -32.98 -55.64
CA PHE A 15 39.37 -32.27 -55.61
C PHE A 15 39.53 -31.77 -54.14
N VAL A 16 40.50 -32.15 -53.28
CA VAL A 16 41.98 -32.27 -53.34
C VAL A 16 42.61 -30.91 -53.71
N ALA A 17 43.53 -30.26 -53.00
CA ALA A 17 44.25 -30.46 -51.73
C ALA A 17 45.09 -29.18 -51.45
N VAL A 18 45.94 -29.27 -50.41
CA VAL A 18 47.28 -28.67 -50.21
C VAL A 18 47.33 -27.54 -49.17
N MET A 19 48.29 -27.43 -48.25
CA MET A 19 49.19 -28.31 -47.48
C MET A 19 50.12 -27.36 -46.67
N GLY A 20 50.45 -27.72 -45.42
CA GLY A 20 51.67 -27.30 -44.69
C GLY A 20 51.72 -25.84 -44.20
N GLY A 21 51.97 -25.51 -42.93
CA GLY A 21 52.83 -26.17 -41.95
C GLY A 21 54.16 -25.41 -41.85
N LEU A 22 54.38 -24.67 -40.76
CA LEU A 22 55.71 -24.45 -40.21
C LEU A 22 55.62 -24.14 -38.70
N LEU A 23 56.40 -24.92 -37.94
CA LEU A 23 56.68 -24.79 -36.52
C LEU A 23 57.51 -23.53 -36.21
N ALA A 24 57.26 -22.89 -35.08
CA ALA A 24 58.31 -22.25 -34.28
C ALA A 24 57.89 -22.19 -32.80
N ALA A 25 58.79 -22.64 -31.94
CA ALA A 25 58.61 -22.79 -30.51
C ALA A 25 59.19 -21.59 -29.73
N CYS A 26 58.66 -21.42 -28.51
CA CYS A 26 59.26 -20.90 -27.29
C CYS A 26 59.86 -19.47 -27.25
N ALA A 27 59.21 -18.61 -26.47
CA ALA A 27 59.84 -17.96 -25.30
C ALA A 27 58.75 -17.37 -24.39
N GLY A 28 58.79 -17.77 -23.11
CA GLY A 28 57.84 -17.31 -22.10
C GLY A 28 58.09 -15.86 -21.66
N GLN A 29 57.02 -15.21 -21.21
CA GLN A 29 57.11 -14.12 -20.26
C GLN A 29 56.18 -14.42 -19.08
N ILE A 30 56.84 -14.68 -17.97
CA ILE A 30 56.30 -14.82 -16.62
C ILE A 30 55.85 -13.42 -16.20
N VAL A 31 54.55 -13.24 -15.94
CA VAL A 31 54.03 -12.06 -15.26
C VAL A 31 54.21 -12.29 -13.75
N PRO A 32 54.95 -11.43 -13.03
CA PRO A 32 55.21 -11.63 -11.61
C PRO A 32 53.94 -11.38 -10.76
N PRO A 33 53.75 -12.09 -9.64
CA PRO A 33 52.68 -11.80 -8.70
C PRO A 33 52.91 -10.45 -8.00
N ALA A 34 51.83 -9.71 -7.78
CA ALA A 34 51.83 -8.47 -7.00
C ALA A 34 52.35 -8.71 -5.57
N PRO A 35 53.08 -7.75 -4.98
CA PRO A 35 53.76 -7.95 -3.70
C PRO A 35 52.79 -8.02 -2.51
N ALA A 36 53.15 -8.90 -1.56
CA ALA A 36 52.52 -8.99 -0.25
C ALA A 36 52.71 -7.68 0.52
N VAL A 37 51.60 -7.07 0.94
CA VAL A 37 51.61 -5.98 1.90
C VAL A 37 51.48 -6.58 3.30
N SER A 38 52.48 -6.28 4.11
CA SER A 38 52.67 -6.66 5.51
C SER A 38 51.56 -6.16 6.42
N THR A 39 51.13 -7.04 7.33
CA THR A 39 50.34 -6.71 8.52
C THR A 39 51.13 -5.86 9.50
N PRO A 40 50.54 -4.78 10.06
CA PRO A 40 50.93 -4.30 11.38
C PRO A 40 49.97 -4.85 12.45
N GLU A 41 50.51 -5.65 13.37
CA GLU A 41 49.95 -5.83 14.71
C GLU A 41 50.13 -4.51 15.49
N ALA A 42 49.03 -3.94 15.97
CA ALA A 42 48.95 -3.26 17.26
C ALA A 42 47.48 -2.96 17.57
N SER A 43 46.97 -3.59 18.64
CA SER A 43 45.70 -3.21 19.28
C SER A 43 45.74 -1.76 19.74
N PRO A 44 44.59 -1.07 19.68
CA PRO A 44 44.17 -0.26 20.79
C PRO A 44 42.89 -0.85 21.39
N THR A 45 42.91 -1.00 22.71
CA THR A 45 41.76 -1.24 23.59
C THR A 45 40.56 -0.40 23.18
N VAL A 46 39.44 -1.06 22.93
CA VAL A 46 38.12 -0.43 22.79
C VAL A 46 37.75 0.20 24.13
N ALA A 47 37.72 1.53 24.18
CA ALA A 47 37.05 2.26 25.24
C ALA A 47 35.54 2.09 25.08
N GLU A 48 34.84 1.97 26.21
CA GLU A 48 33.37 1.89 26.28
C GLU A 48 32.70 3.02 25.47
N PRO A 49 31.57 2.76 24.80
CA PRO A 49 30.86 3.81 24.08
C PRO A 49 30.31 4.80 25.11
N THR A 50 30.84 6.01 25.05
CA THR A 50 30.27 7.17 25.74
C THR A 50 28.91 7.46 25.12
N GLU A 51 27.91 7.57 25.99
CA GLU A 51 26.53 7.94 25.67
C GLU A 51 26.50 9.16 24.74
N VAL A 52 26.12 8.93 23.48
CA VAL A 52 25.84 10.01 22.54
C VAL A 52 24.50 10.60 22.98
N ALA A 53 24.56 11.75 23.65
CA ALA A 53 23.39 12.53 23.98
C ALA A 53 22.59 12.81 22.70
N GLN A 54 21.33 12.37 22.67
CA GLN A 54 20.38 12.72 21.63
C GLN A 54 20.28 14.24 21.54
N PRO A 55 20.28 14.84 20.34
CA PRO A 55 20.03 16.27 20.22
C PRO A 55 18.63 16.56 20.76
N ALA A 56 18.54 17.51 21.69
CA ALA A 56 17.27 17.95 22.25
C ALA A 56 16.35 18.38 21.11
N GLU A 57 15.18 17.75 21.02
CA GLU A 57 14.10 18.18 20.14
C GLU A 57 13.76 19.64 20.48
N THR A 58 13.98 20.52 19.51
CA THR A 58 13.47 21.89 19.61
C THR A 58 11.95 21.78 19.54
N PRO A 59 11.18 22.37 20.47
CA PRO A 59 9.73 22.28 20.43
C PRO A 59 9.24 23.00 19.18
N THR A 60 8.85 22.23 18.17
CA THR A 60 8.18 22.73 16.98
C THR A 60 6.82 23.25 17.45
N MET A 61 6.57 24.55 17.27
CA MET A 61 5.23 25.11 17.36
C MET A 61 4.26 24.21 16.57
N PRO A 62 3.09 23.84 17.10
CA PRO A 62 2.09 23.11 16.31
C PRO A 62 1.74 23.97 15.08
N ALA A 63 1.77 23.35 13.90
CA ALA A 63 1.31 24.01 12.69
C ALA A 63 -0.15 24.45 12.88
N PRO A 64 -0.55 25.62 12.33
CA PRO A 64 -1.93 26.09 12.43
C PRO A 64 -2.91 25.06 11.84
N SER A 65 -4.11 25.01 12.41
CA SER A 65 -5.15 24.09 11.96
C SER A 65 -5.54 24.42 10.51
N PRO A 66 -5.70 23.43 9.60
CA PRO A 66 -6.10 23.67 8.21
C PRO A 66 -7.44 24.40 8.03
N THR A 67 -8.20 24.59 9.12
CA THR A 67 -9.49 25.30 9.16
C THR A 67 -9.39 26.76 9.60
N GLU A 68 -8.36 27.15 10.36
CA GLU A 68 -8.22 28.50 10.93
C GLU A 68 -7.81 29.56 9.88
N GLU A 69 -7.22 29.15 8.76
CA GLU A 69 -6.76 30.05 7.70
C GLU A 69 -7.77 30.23 6.55
N LEU A 70 -8.93 29.58 6.60
CA LEU A 70 -9.86 29.57 5.47
C LEU A 70 -10.76 30.81 5.45
N GLU A 71 -10.59 31.64 4.41
CA GLU A 71 -11.52 32.71 4.06
C GLU A 71 -12.48 32.21 2.97
N LEU A 72 -13.70 31.77 3.35
CA LEU A 72 -14.73 31.34 2.40
C LEU A 72 -15.40 32.55 1.74
N LEU A 73 -15.32 32.65 0.41
CA LEU A 73 -16.00 33.71 -0.34
C LEU A 73 -17.51 33.41 -0.44
N PRO A 74 -18.38 34.40 -0.74
CA PRO A 74 -19.79 34.15 -0.99
C PRO A 74 -20.01 33.07 -2.07
N PRO A 75 -21.09 32.26 -2.00
CA PRO A 75 -21.33 31.21 -2.97
C PRO A 75 -21.45 31.78 -4.38
N SER A 76 -20.90 31.06 -5.36
CA SER A 76 -20.90 31.44 -6.77
C SER A 76 -21.71 30.49 -7.65
N GLY A 77 -22.37 29.49 -7.06
CA GLY A 77 -23.33 28.60 -7.73
C GLY A 77 -24.00 27.63 -6.76
N GLU A 78 -24.69 26.63 -7.30
CA GLU A 78 -25.40 25.62 -6.52
C GLU A 78 -25.36 24.24 -7.20
N VAL A 79 -25.13 23.17 -6.43
CA VAL A 79 -25.25 21.79 -6.92
C VAL A 79 -26.24 21.05 -6.03
N ASP A 80 -27.29 20.47 -6.64
CA ASP A 80 -28.36 19.73 -5.94
C ASP A 80 -28.97 20.47 -4.74
N GLY A 81 -29.20 21.79 -4.84
CA GLY A 81 -29.76 22.56 -3.72
C GLY A 81 -28.75 22.95 -2.64
N ILE A 82 -27.45 22.76 -2.88
CA ILE A 82 -26.36 23.07 -1.94
C ILE A 82 -25.49 24.18 -2.53
N PRO A 83 -25.31 25.33 -1.82
CA PRO A 83 -24.44 26.39 -2.29
C PRO A 83 -23.01 25.89 -2.48
N VAL A 84 -22.36 26.33 -3.57
CA VAL A 84 -20.95 26.03 -3.86
C VAL A 84 -20.18 27.30 -4.15
N GLY A 85 -18.89 27.29 -3.86
CA GLY A 85 -18.02 28.44 -4.08
C GLY A 85 -16.56 28.08 -3.94
N PHE A 86 -15.73 29.11 -3.79
CA PHE A 86 -14.30 28.97 -3.55
C PHE A 86 -13.88 29.72 -2.29
N THR A 87 -12.85 29.23 -1.62
CA THR A 87 -12.09 30.02 -0.66
C THR A 87 -11.28 31.08 -1.41
N ARG A 88 -10.74 32.06 -0.67
CA ARG A 88 -9.84 33.07 -1.23
C ARG A 88 -8.63 32.45 -1.94
N ASP A 89 -8.15 31.32 -1.44
CA ASP A 89 -7.01 30.59 -1.99
C ASP A 89 -7.41 29.58 -3.10
N GLY A 90 -8.69 29.58 -3.49
CA GLY A 90 -9.19 28.81 -4.63
C GLY A 90 -9.58 27.37 -4.33
N HIS A 91 -9.73 26.98 -3.05
CA HIS A 91 -10.27 25.66 -2.69
C HIS A 91 -11.78 25.65 -2.91
N ALA A 92 -12.29 24.65 -3.62
CA ALA A 92 -13.72 24.52 -3.80
C ALA A 92 -14.40 24.12 -2.50
N TYR A 93 -15.53 24.74 -2.19
CA TYR A 93 -16.37 24.37 -1.07
C TYR A 93 -17.81 24.10 -1.50
N ARG A 94 -18.53 23.30 -0.70
CA ARG A 94 -19.99 23.10 -0.77
C ARG A 94 -20.61 23.20 0.62
N GLY A 95 -21.71 23.94 0.74
CA GLY A 95 -22.40 24.22 2.00
C GLY A 95 -22.49 25.72 2.30
N ASN A 96 -23.13 26.04 3.42
CA ASN A 96 -23.24 27.41 3.90
C ASN A 96 -21.85 27.92 4.35
N PRO A 97 -21.27 29.00 3.77
CA PRO A 97 -19.96 29.50 4.20
C PRO A 97 -19.92 29.98 5.66
N ASP A 98 -21.08 30.27 6.27
CA ASP A 98 -21.21 30.63 7.69
C ASP A 98 -21.49 29.42 8.60
N ALA A 99 -21.32 28.19 8.10
CA ALA A 99 -21.55 26.97 8.88
C ALA A 99 -20.64 26.90 10.11
N THR A 100 -21.19 26.41 11.23
CA THR A 100 -20.47 26.27 12.50
C THR A 100 -19.28 25.29 12.41
N VAL A 101 -19.40 24.28 11.56
CA VAL A 101 -18.36 23.26 11.36
C VAL A 101 -17.78 23.39 9.96
N VAL A 102 -16.48 23.64 9.88
CA VAL A 102 -15.71 23.60 8.63
C VAL A 102 -15.05 22.23 8.53
N MET A 103 -15.43 21.46 7.52
CA MET A 103 -14.85 20.16 7.22
C MET A 103 -13.91 20.28 6.03
N VAL A 104 -12.60 20.20 6.27
CA VAL A 104 -11.58 20.15 5.21
C VAL A 104 -11.25 18.70 4.92
N GLU A 105 -11.43 18.27 3.67
CA GLU A 105 -11.06 16.94 3.17
C GLU A 105 -9.77 17.04 2.34
N TYR A 106 -8.70 16.39 2.78
CA TYR A 106 -7.55 16.06 1.93
C TYR A 106 -7.78 14.71 1.29
N SER A 107 -7.90 14.69 -0.03
CA SER A 107 -8.38 13.51 -0.76
C SER A 107 -7.76 13.38 -2.14
N GLU A 108 -7.99 12.24 -2.74
CA GLU A 108 -7.41 11.86 -4.00
C GLU A 108 -8.39 11.02 -4.81
N TYR A 109 -8.60 11.42 -6.06
CA TYR A 109 -9.58 10.81 -6.97
C TYR A 109 -9.34 9.33 -7.30
N GLN A 110 -8.10 8.84 -7.26
CA GLN A 110 -7.77 7.44 -7.58
C GLN A 110 -7.73 6.55 -6.34
N CYS A 111 -7.75 7.13 -5.14
CA CYS A 111 -7.64 6.40 -3.90
C CYS A 111 -8.93 5.61 -3.62
N PRO A 112 -8.84 4.27 -3.43
CA PRO A 112 -10.02 3.43 -3.21
C PRO A 112 -10.78 3.79 -1.92
N TYR A 113 -10.08 4.27 -0.88
CA TYR A 113 -10.71 4.73 0.36
C TYR A 113 -11.44 6.06 0.20
N CYS A 114 -10.89 6.99 -0.58
CA CYS A 114 -11.56 8.26 -0.91
C CYS A 114 -12.85 7.96 -1.68
N GLY A 115 -12.77 7.11 -2.71
CA GLY A 115 -13.95 6.64 -3.44
C GLY A 115 -14.98 5.95 -2.54
N ARG A 116 -14.53 5.13 -1.57
CA ARG A 116 -15.43 4.51 -0.57
C ARG A 116 -16.13 5.58 0.28
N HIS A 117 -15.41 6.56 0.80
CA HIS A 117 -16.00 7.67 1.55
C HIS A 117 -17.09 8.39 0.73
N VAL A 118 -16.79 8.73 -0.53
CA VAL A 118 -17.73 9.40 -1.44
C VAL A 118 -18.98 8.58 -1.71
N ARG A 119 -18.86 7.24 -1.79
CA ARG A 119 -20.01 6.35 -2.03
C ARG A 119 -20.85 6.07 -0.77
N GLU A 120 -20.21 5.91 0.38
CA GLU A 120 -20.85 5.32 1.57
C GLU A 120 -21.13 6.32 2.70
N THR A 121 -20.28 7.34 2.85
CA THR A 121 -20.29 8.24 4.02
C THR A 121 -20.67 9.67 3.65
N ALA A 122 -20.06 10.23 2.61
CA ALA A 122 -20.29 11.59 2.15
C ALA A 122 -21.77 11.90 1.82
N PRO A 123 -22.58 10.99 1.23
CA PRO A 123 -23.98 11.28 0.94
C PRO A 123 -24.78 11.59 2.21
N ARG A 124 -24.55 10.82 3.29
CA ARG A 124 -25.22 11.05 4.58
C ARG A 124 -24.75 12.35 5.23
N ILE A 125 -23.45 12.65 5.21
CA ILE A 125 -22.93 13.93 5.72
C ILE A 125 -23.55 15.11 4.95
N ARG A 126 -23.62 14.98 3.62
CA ARG A 126 -24.19 15.98 2.73
C ARG A 126 -25.66 16.25 3.06
N ASP A 127 -26.46 15.19 3.19
CA ASP A 127 -27.90 15.32 3.34
C ASP A 127 -28.30 15.72 4.77
N GLU A 128 -27.58 15.25 5.80
CA GLU A 128 -27.90 15.53 7.20
C GLU A 128 -27.29 16.86 7.71
N TYR A 129 -26.09 17.24 7.27
CA TYR A 129 -25.35 18.39 7.82
C TYR A 129 -25.01 19.51 6.83
N ILE A 130 -24.59 19.18 5.60
CA ILE A 130 -24.21 20.23 4.63
C ILE A 130 -25.45 20.95 4.12
N ARG A 131 -26.47 20.20 3.69
CA ARG A 131 -27.73 20.72 3.17
C ARG A 131 -28.50 21.55 4.22
N SER A 132 -28.37 21.19 5.50
CA SER A 132 -28.97 21.94 6.60
C SER A 132 -28.17 23.19 7.02
N GLY A 133 -27.04 23.46 6.36
CA GLY A 133 -26.18 24.61 6.62
C GLY A 133 -25.34 24.50 7.90
N LYS A 134 -25.24 23.30 8.49
CA LYS A 134 -24.47 23.04 9.72
C LYS A 134 -22.99 22.79 9.46
N VAL A 135 -22.67 22.22 8.30
CA VAL A 135 -21.29 21.93 7.86
C VAL A 135 -21.03 22.59 6.51
N VAL A 136 -19.84 23.18 6.34
CA VAL A 136 -19.28 23.50 5.02
C VAL A 136 -18.13 22.56 4.72
N HIS A 137 -18.16 21.94 3.55
CA HIS A 137 -17.14 21.01 3.11
C HIS A 137 -16.19 21.72 2.14
N VAL A 138 -14.90 21.73 2.45
CA VAL A 138 -13.81 22.28 1.63
C VAL A 138 -12.92 21.13 1.16
N PHE A 139 -12.70 21.03 -0.16
CA PHE A 139 -11.87 19.97 -0.75
C PHE A 139 -10.45 20.46 -1.02
N ARG A 140 -9.44 19.67 -0.62
CA ARG A 140 -8.02 19.89 -0.87
C ARG A 140 -7.40 18.67 -1.54
N ASP A 141 -6.59 18.93 -2.57
CA ASP A 141 -5.95 17.85 -3.32
C ASP A 141 -4.78 17.26 -2.53
N PHE A 142 -4.68 15.94 -2.48
CA PHE A 142 -3.54 15.25 -1.89
C PHE A 142 -3.15 14.03 -2.73
N PRO A 143 -2.71 14.22 -4.00
CA PRO A 143 -2.42 13.10 -4.87
C PRO A 143 -1.16 12.36 -4.44
N LEU A 144 -1.30 11.05 -4.23
CA LEU A 144 -0.20 10.14 -3.91
C LEU A 144 0.36 9.55 -5.21
N ASP A 145 1.05 10.39 -5.99
CA ASP A 145 1.49 10.09 -7.36
C ASP A 145 2.25 8.77 -7.50
N ASP A 146 3.05 8.42 -6.49
CA ASP A 146 3.83 7.17 -6.45
C ASP A 146 2.96 5.91 -6.35
N LEU A 147 1.76 6.04 -5.76
CA LEU A 147 0.81 4.94 -5.59
C LEU A 147 -0.27 4.94 -6.68
N HIS A 148 -0.62 6.12 -7.18
CA HIS A 148 -1.77 6.34 -8.02
C HIS A 148 -1.40 7.26 -9.21
N PRO A 149 -0.87 6.70 -10.30
CA PRO A 149 -0.23 7.49 -11.37
C PRO A 149 -1.14 8.49 -12.11
N GLN A 150 -2.46 8.32 -12.05
CA GLN A 150 -3.44 9.22 -12.68
C GLN A 150 -4.07 10.21 -11.69
N ALA A 151 -3.72 10.14 -10.39
CA ALA A 151 -4.29 10.96 -9.33
C ALA A 151 -4.13 12.47 -9.57
N ARG A 152 -2.90 12.92 -9.87
CA ARG A 152 -2.63 14.34 -10.15
C ARG A 152 -3.40 14.84 -11.37
N LYS A 153 -3.45 14.07 -12.45
CA LYS A 153 -4.22 14.48 -13.65
C LYS A 153 -5.72 14.54 -13.40
N ALA A 154 -6.26 13.68 -12.53
CA ALA A 154 -7.64 13.80 -12.09
C ALA A 154 -7.88 15.07 -11.25
N ALA A 155 -6.95 15.43 -10.35
CA ALA A 155 -7.01 16.69 -9.60
C ALA A 155 -6.93 17.93 -10.52
N GLU A 156 -6.05 17.91 -11.52
CA GLU A 156 -5.99 18.95 -12.55
C GLU A 156 -7.31 19.06 -13.33
N ALA A 157 -7.92 17.93 -13.70
CA ALA A 157 -9.22 17.94 -14.37
C ALA A 157 -10.33 18.60 -13.52
N ALA A 158 -10.40 18.29 -12.21
CA ALA A 158 -11.34 18.95 -11.30
C ALA A 158 -11.09 20.47 -11.20
N ARG A 159 -9.83 20.89 -11.03
CA ARG A 159 -9.48 22.32 -10.96
C ARG A 159 -9.75 23.07 -12.26
N CYS A 160 -9.42 22.48 -13.41
CA CYS A 160 -9.70 23.06 -14.73
C CYS A 160 -11.21 23.20 -14.98
N ALA A 161 -12.03 22.27 -14.49
CA ALA A 161 -13.47 22.46 -14.48
C ALA A 161 -13.88 23.61 -13.54
N GLY A 162 -13.22 23.73 -12.39
CA GLY A 162 -13.41 24.82 -11.43
C GLY A 162 -13.10 26.22 -11.96
N GLU A 163 -12.14 26.37 -12.87
CA GLU A 163 -11.88 27.64 -13.57
C GLU A 163 -13.10 28.12 -14.41
N GLN A 164 -14.01 27.20 -14.75
CA GLN A 164 -15.28 27.51 -15.43
C GLN A 164 -16.47 27.64 -14.47
N GLY A 165 -16.26 27.50 -13.16
CA GLY A 165 -17.27 27.70 -12.12
C GLY A 165 -17.19 26.67 -10.99
N ALA A 166 -17.65 27.07 -9.80
CA ALA A 166 -17.68 26.19 -8.63
C ALA A 166 -18.61 24.97 -8.84
N GLU A 167 -19.73 25.15 -9.54
CA GLU A 167 -20.62 24.05 -9.95
C GLU A 167 -19.85 23.01 -10.77
N GLN A 168 -18.99 23.48 -11.67
CA GLN A 168 -18.30 22.65 -12.65
C GLN A 168 -17.16 21.87 -11.98
N PHE A 169 -16.51 22.46 -10.97
CA PHE A 169 -15.62 21.73 -10.08
C PHE A 169 -16.33 20.54 -9.45
N TRP A 170 -17.48 20.75 -8.80
CA TRP A 170 -18.17 19.69 -8.05
C TRP A 170 -18.77 18.62 -8.96
N LEU A 171 -19.29 19.00 -10.14
CA LEU A 171 -19.75 18.04 -11.14
C LEU A 171 -18.60 17.16 -11.67
N MET A 172 -17.44 17.75 -11.94
CA MET A 172 -16.25 16.99 -12.34
C MET A 172 -15.72 16.12 -11.20
N HIS A 173 -15.64 16.66 -9.97
CA HIS A 173 -15.27 15.92 -8.76
C HIS A 173 -16.13 14.66 -8.59
N ASP A 174 -17.44 14.79 -8.67
CA ASP A 174 -18.38 13.67 -8.53
C ASP A 174 -18.22 12.66 -9.68
N ALA A 175 -18.00 13.14 -10.92
CA ALA A 175 -17.78 12.28 -12.09
C ALA A 175 -16.50 11.44 -11.95
N LEU A 176 -15.40 12.05 -11.51
CA LEU A 176 -14.11 11.38 -11.32
C LEU A 176 -14.21 10.22 -10.32
N PHE A 177 -14.80 10.47 -9.13
CA PHE A 177 -14.97 9.44 -8.11
C PHE A 177 -15.95 8.34 -8.52
N ARG A 178 -17.06 8.69 -9.19
CA ARG A 178 -18.08 7.71 -9.61
C ARG A 178 -17.56 6.77 -10.69
N ARG A 179 -16.58 7.20 -11.48
CA ARG A 179 -16.13 6.48 -12.69
C ARG A 179 -14.66 6.08 -12.63
N VAL A 180 -14.09 5.95 -11.42
CA VAL A 180 -12.68 5.59 -11.22
C VAL A 180 -12.24 4.38 -12.03
N GLU A 181 -13.08 3.35 -12.16
CA GLU A 181 -12.82 2.13 -12.94
C GLU A 181 -12.63 2.37 -14.45
N GLN A 182 -13.11 3.50 -14.97
CA GLN A 182 -12.99 3.83 -16.38
C GLN A 182 -11.60 4.38 -16.71
N TRP A 183 -10.89 5.01 -15.77
CA TRP A 183 -9.67 5.76 -16.05
C TRP A 183 -8.47 5.39 -15.16
N ALA A 184 -8.69 4.86 -13.95
CA ALA A 184 -7.59 4.49 -13.06
C ALA A 184 -6.74 3.39 -13.69
N GLY A 185 -5.42 3.57 -13.64
CA GLY A 185 -4.45 2.65 -14.25
C GLY A 185 -4.41 2.65 -15.77
N ARG A 186 -5.12 3.57 -16.47
CA ARG A 186 -5.11 3.64 -17.93
C ARG A 186 -4.21 4.74 -18.45
N ASP A 187 -3.47 4.45 -19.53
CA ASP A 187 -2.60 5.42 -20.20
C ASP A 187 -3.38 6.57 -20.85
N ASN A 188 -4.63 6.33 -21.24
CA ASN A 188 -5.50 7.31 -21.88
C ASN A 188 -6.42 8.07 -20.90
N ALA A 189 -6.10 8.10 -19.60
CA ALA A 189 -6.94 8.74 -18.59
C ALA A 189 -7.23 10.23 -18.90
N VAL A 190 -6.25 10.96 -19.46
CA VAL A 190 -6.42 12.37 -19.85
C VAL A 190 -7.51 12.53 -20.93
N ASP A 191 -7.54 11.66 -21.95
CA ASP A 191 -8.58 11.70 -22.97
C ASP A 191 -9.97 11.39 -22.38
N ILE A 192 -10.01 10.50 -21.38
CA ILE A 192 -11.25 10.19 -20.66
C ILE A 192 -11.72 11.43 -19.89
N PHE A 193 -10.83 12.16 -19.21
CA PHE A 193 -11.18 13.41 -18.51
C PHE A 193 -11.69 14.49 -19.47
N LYS A 194 -11.09 14.61 -20.66
CA LYS A 194 -11.59 15.49 -21.74
C LYS A 194 -13.01 15.11 -22.16
N SER A 195 -13.31 13.81 -22.26
CA SER A 195 -14.67 13.34 -22.56
C SER A 195 -15.68 13.68 -21.44
N TYR A 196 -15.26 13.64 -20.18
CA TYR A 196 -16.10 14.09 -19.05
C TYR A 196 -16.37 15.59 -19.12
N GLY A 197 -15.36 16.40 -19.44
CA GLY A 197 -15.55 17.85 -19.63
C GLY A 197 -16.60 18.16 -20.69
N GLN A 198 -16.57 17.43 -21.82
CA GLN A 198 -17.59 17.56 -22.86
C GLN A 198 -18.99 17.14 -22.37
N GLU A 199 -19.10 16.01 -21.66
CA GLU A 199 -20.38 15.53 -21.12
C GLU A 199 -21.00 16.52 -20.12
N LEU A 200 -20.15 17.17 -19.31
CA LEU A 200 -20.55 18.16 -18.32
C LEU A 200 -20.84 19.55 -18.94
N GLY A 201 -20.66 19.71 -20.26
CA GLY A 201 -20.95 20.95 -20.97
C GLY A 201 -19.93 22.07 -20.73
N LEU A 202 -18.69 21.72 -20.35
CA LEU A 202 -17.60 22.69 -20.24
C LEU A 202 -17.27 23.29 -21.62
N ASP A 203 -16.74 24.53 -21.62
CA ASP A 203 -16.01 25.05 -22.76
C ASP A 203 -14.82 24.13 -23.03
N ARG A 204 -14.90 23.42 -24.15
CA ARG A 204 -13.97 22.37 -24.51
C ARG A 204 -12.56 22.92 -24.75
N GLU A 205 -12.44 24.05 -25.46
CA GLU A 205 -11.14 24.60 -25.81
C GLU A 205 -10.42 25.08 -24.55
N ALA A 206 -11.12 25.83 -23.69
CA ALA A 206 -10.56 26.31 -22.43
C ALA A 206 -10.21 25.17 -21.46
N PHE A 207 -11.04 24.12 -21.39
CA PHE A 207 -10.79 22.97 -20.52
C PHE A 207 -9.58 22.16 -20.98
N GLU A 208 -9.52 21.82 -22.28
CA GLU A 208 -8.40 21.06 -22.85
C GLU A 208 -7.08 21.84 -22.72
N GLU A 209 -7.08 23.14 -23.00
CA GLU A 209 -5.92 24.00 -22.82
C GLU A 209 -5.43 23.99 -21.35
N CYS A 210 -6.35 24.13 -20.40
CA CYS A 210 -6.01 24.08 -18.98
C CYS A 210 -5.36 22.74 -18.60
N LEU A 211 -6.01 21.62 -18.96
CA LEU A 211 -5.57 20.27 -18.58
C LEU A 211 -4.24 19.87 -19.22
N ASP A 212 -4.01 20.31 -20.46
CA ASP A 212 -2.77 20.04 -21.19
C ASP A 212 -1.61 20.92 -20.69
N SER A 213 -1.90 22.14 -20.22
CA SER A 213 -0.87 23.08 -19.76
C SER A 213 -0.25 22.72 -18.41
N GLY A 214 -0.97 21.99 -17.54
CA GLY A 214 -0.56 21.74 -16.16
C GLY A 214 -0.56 23.01 -15.28
N ARG A 215 -1.25 24.09 -15.68
CA ARG A 215 -1.22 25.36 -14.94
C ARG A 215 -1.75 25.26 -13.51
N THR A 216 -2.58 24.25 -13.21
CA THR A 216 -3.14 24.01 -11.89
C THR A 216 -2.21 23.18 -10.99
N SER A 217 -1.12 22.62 -11.50
CA SER A 217 -0.23 21.74 -10.72
C SER A 217 0.38 22.45 -9.52
N ALA A 218 0.72 23.74 -9.63
CA ALA A 218 1.28 24.52 -8.52
C ALA A 218 0.30 24.65 -7.33
N ALA A 219 -1.00 24.75 -7.59
CA ALA A 219 -2.00 24.80 -6.53
C ALA A 219 -2.20 23.42 -5.87
N ILE A 220 -2.06 22.35 -6.65
CA ILE A 220 -2.09 20.96 -6.15
C ILE A 220 -0.86 20.70 -5.26
N ASP A 221 0.33 21.15 -5.68
CA ASP A 221 1.55 21.01 -4.89
C ASP A 221 1.45 21.79 -3.57
N ALA A 222 0.86 23.00 -3.59
CA ALA A 222 0.61 23.77 -2.38
C ALA A 222 -0.34 23.05 -1.41
N ASP A 223 -1.38 22.37 -1.90
CA ASP A 223 -2.25 21.55 -1.05
C ASP A 223 -1.53 20.33 -0.48
N LEU A 224 -0.72 19.65 -1.28
CA LEU A 224 0.10 18.53 -0.83
C LEU A 224 1.07 18.95 0.29
N GLU A 225 1.80 20.06 0.10
CA GLU A 225 2.72 20.62 1.09
C GLU A 225 1.99 21.03 2.37
N ALA A 226 0.88 21.75 2.26
CA ALA A 226 0.08 22.16 3.41
C ALA A 226 -0.47 20.95 4.18
N GLY A 227 -0.96 19.93 3.48
CA GLY A 227 -1.42 18.69 4.10
C GLY A 227 -0.28 17.98 4.84
N MET A 228 0.90 17.87 4.21
CA MET A 228 2.07 17.26 4.85
C MET A 228 2.51 18.03 6.11
N ALA A 229 2.49 19.36 6.07
CA ALA A 229 2.79 20.22 7.20
C ALA A 229 1.75 20.05 8.34
N ALA A 230 0.47 19.90 8.00
CA ALA A 230 -0.62 19.59 8.93
C ALA A 230 -0.64 18.11 9.40
N GLY A 231 0.38 17.32 9.05
CA GLY A 231 0.51 15.94 9.48
C GLY A 231 -0.33 14.94 8.70
N VAL A 232 -0.92 15.31 7.54
CA VAL A 232 -1.56 14.39 6.61
C VAL A 232 -0.51 13.41 6.06
N ARG A 233 -0.80 12.12 6.13
CA ARG A 233 0.10 11.03 5.71
C ARG A 233 -0.59 10.01 4.79
N GLY A 234 -1.84 10.27 4.42
CA GLY A 234 -2.67 9.40 3.61
C GLY A 234 -4.06 9.96 3.45
N THR A 235 -4.77 9.45 2.45
CA THR A 235 -6.09 9.94 2.03
C THR A 235 -7.18 8.87 2.24
N PRO A 236 -8.42 9.27 2.55
CA PRO A 236 -8.81 10.64 2.88
C PRO A 236 -8.39 10.99 4.32
N THR A 237 -8.04 12.24 4.57
CA THR A 237 -7.91 12.79 5.93
C THR A 237 -8.80 14.01 6.05
N PHE A 238 -9.54 14.11 7.15
CA PHE A 238 -10.49 15.19 7.39
C PHE A 238 -10.08 15.99 8.62
N PHE A 239 -10.35 17.29 8.57
CA PHE A 239 -10.30 18.20 9.72
C PHE A 239 -11.68 18.81 9.87
N LEU A 240 -12.33 18.58 11.01
CA LEU A 240 -13.59 19.17 11.41
C LEU A 240 -13.26 20.22 12.46
N ASN A 241 -13.13 21.47 12.03
CA ASN A 241 -12.41 22.49 12.78
C ASN A 241 -11.01 21.95 13.16
N ASP A 242 -10.67 21.87 14.45
CA ASP A 242 -9.38 21.34 14.92
C ASP A 242 -9.37 19.82 15.12
N TYR A 243 -10.50 19.15 14.91
CA TYR A 243 -10.61 17.72 15.15
C TYR A 243 -10.32 16.90 13.90
N ARG A 244 -9.32 16.01 13.99
CA ARG A 244 -8.85 15.22 12.86
C ARG A 244 -9.49 13.84 12.80
N ILE A 245 -9.99 13.45 11.63
CA ILE A 245 -10.43 12.09 11.29
C ILE A 245 -9.52 11.54 10.19
N VAL A 246 -8.90 10.38 10.40
CA VAL A 246 -8.00 9.75 9.43
C VAL A 246 -8.66 8.55 8.77
N GLY A 247 -8.67 8.53 7.44
CA GLY A 247 -9.23 7.47 6.62
C GLY A 247 -10.74 7.61 6.41
N ALA A 248 -11.28 6.78 5.53
CA ALA A 248 -12.71 6.67 5.28
C ALA A 248 -13.39 5.92 6.44
N GLN A 249 -13.58 6.63 7.56
CA GLN A 249 -14.29 6.16 8.75
C GLN A 249 -15.80 6.04 8.49
N PRO A 250 -16.53 5.20 9.23
CA PRO A 250 -17.98 5.11 9.16
C PRO A 250 -18.66 6.45 9.47
N PHE A 251 -19.88 6.62 8.96
CA PHE A 251 -20.67 7.83 9.18
C PHE A 251 -20.82 8.20 10.66
N GLU A 252 -20.97 7.21 11.53
CA GLU A 252 -21.18 7.41 12.96
C GLU A 252 -19.99 8.13 13.64
N ALA A 253 -18.78 7.94 13.13
CA ALA A 253 -17.60 8.68 13.61
C ALA A 253 -17.68 10.16 13.23
N PHE A 254 -18.15 10.47 12.02
CA PHE A 254 -18.38 11.86 11.58
C PHE A 254 -19.55 12.49 12.32
N GLN A 255 -20.68 11.79 12.43
CA GLN A 255 -21.86 12.26 13.17
C GLN A 255 -21.50 12.63 14.61
N SER A 256 -20.85 11.73 15.34
CA SER A 256 -20.45 11.97 16.73
C SER A 256 -19.55 13.21 16.87
N ALA A 257 -18.61 13.40 15.92
CA ALA A 257 -17.73 14.56 15.93
C ALA A 257 -18.45 15.85 15.55
N ILE A 258 -19.26 15.84 14.49
CA ILE A 258 -20.02 17.01 14.02
C ILE A 258 -21.01 17.45 15.11
N ASP A 259 -21.78 16.53 15.69
CA ASP A 259 -22.76 16.84 16.74
C ASP A 259 -22.09 17.43 17.98
N ALA A 260 -20.93 16.88 18.39
CA ALA A 260 -20.16 17.46 19.49
C ALA A 260 -19.72 18.90 19.19
N LEU A 261 -19.19 19.18 17.99
CA LEU A 261 -18.76 20.52 17.60
C LEU A 261 -19.93 21.51 17.51
N LEU A 262 -21.08 21.08 16.97
CA LEU A 262 -22.29 21.90 16.91
C LEU A 262 -22.81 22.26 18.31
N GLU A 263 -22.57 21.41 19.30
CA GLU A 263 -22.90 21.65 20.70
C GLU A 263 -21.80 22.40 21.47
N GLY A 264 -20.70 22.79 20.81
CA GLY A 264 -19.55 23.44 21.45
C GLY A 264 -18.77 22.52 22.40
N ARG A 265 -18.91 21.20 22.24
CA ARG A 265 -18.18 20.19 23.01
C ARG A 265 -16.94 19.74 22.22
N THR A 266 -15.90 19.34 22.94
CA THR A 266 -14.79 18.61 22.33
C THR A 266 -15.32 17.27 21.78
N PRO A 267 -15.10 16.95 20.49
CA PRO A 267 -15.41 15.63 19.96
C PRO A 267 -14.75 14.55 20.80
N PRO A 268 -15.43 13.40 21.02
CA PRO A 268 -14.74 12.26 21.60
C PRO A 268 -13.58 11.91 20.67
N THR A 269 -12.35 11.92 21.18
CA THR A 269 -11.19 11.34 20.47
C THR A 269 -11.65 9.98 19.97
N PRO A 270 -11.45 9.60 18.69
CA PRO A 270 -11.72 8.24 18.31
C PRO A 270 -10.76 7.44 19.16
N GLU A 271 -11.28 6.69 20.15
CA GLU A 271 -10.43 5.77 20.89
C GLU A 271 -9.68 4.95 19.83
N PRO A 272 -8.39 4.67 20.01
CA PRO A 272 -7.72 3.70 19.16
C PRO A 272 -8.53 2.41 19.30
N ARG A 273 -9.47 2.18 18.37
CA ARG A 273 -10.19 0.93 18.32
C ARG A 273 -9.11 -0.07 18.06
N ILE A 274 -8.90 -0.96 19.03
CA ILE A 274 -8.11 -2.17 18.84
C ILE A 274 -8.54 -2.71 17.48
N PRO A 275 -7.64 -2.78 16.48
CA PRO A 275 -8.01 -3.21 15.15
C PRO A 275 -8.76 -4.53 15.25
N TYR A 276 -9.76 -4.77 14.39
CA TYR A 276 -10.60 -5.97 14.54
C TYR A 276 -9.76 -7.26 14.61
N TRP A 277 -8.72 -7.37 13.79
CA TRP A 277 -7.75 -8.48 13.82
C TRP A 277 -6.99 -8.66 15.14
N ALA A 278 -6.92 -7.63 15.98
CA ALA A 278 -6.31 -7.65 17.32
C ALA A 278 -7.34 -7.75 18.46
N THR A 279 -8.63 -7.89 18.15
CA THR A 279 -9.68 -8.15 19.16
C THR A 279 -9.80 -9.64 19.46
N ALA A 280 -10.38 -10.01 20.61
CA ALA A 280 -10.64 -11.42 20.94
C ALA A 280 -11.54 -12.10 19.90
N GLU A 281 -12.54 -11.39 19.36
CA GLU A 281 -13.42 -11.90 18.31
C GLU A 281 -12.66 -12.07 16.99
N GLY A 282 -11.97 -11.03 16.51
CA GLY A 282 -11.24 -11.11 15.26
C GLY A 282 -10.09 -12.12 15.27
N MET A 283 -9.47 -12.38 16.44
CA MET A 283 -8.47 -13.44 16.61
C MET A 283 -9.09 -14.84 16.75
N SER A 284 -10.38 -14.97 17.05
CA SER A 284 -11.01 -16.28 17.21
C SER A 284 -10.92 -17.10 15.92
N PRO A 285 -10.80 -18.44 15.99
CA PRO A 285 -10.76 -19.28 14.80
C PRO A 285 -12.04 -19.16 13.97
N ASP A 286 -11.90 -19.07 12.67
CA ASP A 286 -13.00 -19.11 11.71
C ASP A 286 -13.55 -20.54 11.63
N PRO A 287 -14.84 -20.77 11.95
CA PRO A 287 -15.44 -22.10 11.90
C PRO A 287 -15.65 -22.62 10.46
N GLU A 288 -15.66 -21.75 9.45
CA GLU A 288 -15.86 -22.09 8.05
C GLU A 288 -14.53 -22.23 7.30
N ARG A 289 -13.44 -21.67 7.83
CA ARG A 289 -12.12 -21.67 7.20
C ARG A 289 -11.02 -22.12 8.17
N SER A 290 -10.78 -23.43 8.23
CA SER A 290 -9.74 -24.02 9.08
C SER A 290 -8.36 -23.38 8.87
N GLY A 291 -7.70 -22.97 9.95
CA GLY A 291 -6.40 -22.30 9.91
C GLY A 291 -6.47 -20.79 9.70
N TYR A 292 -7.67 -20.19 9.73
CA TYR A 292 -7.87 -18.74 9.62
C TYR A 292 -8.61 -18.17 10.82
N THR A 293 -8.34 -16.90 11.13
CA THR A 293 -9.08 -16.15 12.14
C THR A 293 -10.38 -15.58 11.55
N MET A 294 -11.31 -15.14 12.40
CA MET A 294 -12.50 -14.38 11.98
C MET A 294 -12.17 -13.06 11.28
N ALA A 295 -10.95 -12.52 11.46
CA ALA A 295 -10.42 -11.39 10.70
C ALA A 295 -9.83 -11.79 9.33
N GLY A 296 -9.89 -13.07 8.97
CA GLY A 296 -9.41 -13.59 7.70
C GLY A 296 -7.90 -13.82 7.66
N ASP A 297 -7.21 -13.83 8.82
CA ASP A 297 -5.76 -14.02 8.88
C ASP A 297 -5.40 -15.48 9.03
N VAL A 298 -4.46 -15.93 8.19
CA VAL A 298 -3.91 -17.28 8.29
C VAL A 298 -3.04 -17.41 9.54
N TYR A 299 -3.18 -18.53 10.23
CA TYR A 299 -2.38 -18.84 11.40
C TYR A 299 -1.90 -20.30 11.42
N LYS A 300 -0.89 -20.54 12.25
CA LYS A 300 -0.40 -21.86 12.62
C LYS A 300 -0.22 -21.97 14.14
N GLY A 301 -0.23 -23.20 14.65
CA GLY A 301 -0.22 -23.49 16.08
C GLY A 301 -1.62 -23.62 16.68
N SER A 302 -1.67 -23.84 17.99
CA SER A 302 -2.93 -24.00 18.72
C SER A 302 -3.75 -22.70 18.69
N PRO A 303 -5.06 -22.73 18.38
CA PRO A 303 -5.92 -21.55 18.50
C PRO A 303 -6.03 -21.04 19.95
N ASP A 304 -5.82 -21.92 20.93
CA ASP A 304 -5.88 -21.64 22.36
C ASP A 304 -4.51 -21.29 22.96
N ALA A 305 -3.47 -21.10 22.13
CA ALA A 305 -2.15 -20.74 22.63
C ALA A 305 -2.21 -19.39 23.38
N PRO A 306 -1.60 -19.26 24.57
CA PRO A 306 -1.72 -18.07 25.40
C PRO A 306 -0.95 -16.86 24.84
N VAL A 307 0.03 -17.11 23.97
CA VAL A 307 0.83 -16.07 23.32
C VAL A 307 0.51 -16.05 21.83
N VAL A 308 0.23 -14.86 21.30
CA VAL A 308 -0.03 -14.65 19.87
C VAL A 308 1.10 -13.81 19.29
N ILE A 309 1.63 -14.23 18.15
CA ILE A 309 2.59 -13.45 17.35
C ILE A 309 1.91 -13.08 16.05
N PHE A 310 1.84 -11.79 15.74
CA PHE A 310 1.56 -11.30 14.40
C PHE A 310 2.87 -10.98 13.70
N GLU A 311 3.13 -11.58 12.55
CA GLU A 311 4.19 -11.17 11.64
C GLU A 311 3.61 -10.32 10.51
N PHE A 312 4.08 -9.07 10.39
CA PHE A 312 3.84 -8.22 9.24
C PHE A 312 5.02 -8.38 8.28
N SER A 313 4.79 -9.08 7.18
CA SER A 313 5.86 -9.58 6.30
C SER A 313 5.67 -9.16 4.84
N ASP A 314 6.77 -9.21 4.10
CA ASP A 314 6.83 -8.95 2.67
C ASP A 314 7.62 -10.08 2.01
N PHE A 315 6.97 -10.81 1.11
CA PHE A 315 7.56 -11.98 0.44
C PHE A 315 8.80 -11.67 -0.39
N GLN A 316 9.04 -10.43 -0.82
CA GLN A 316 10.23 -10.04 -1.59
C GLN A 316 11.31 -9.40 -0.71
N CYS A 317 10.99 -9.11 0.55
CA CYS A 317 11.95 -8.51 1.48
C CYS A 317 13.02 -9.53 1.88
N PRO A 318 14.32 -9.21 1.72
CA PRO A 318 15.42 -10.11 2.07
C PRO A 318 15.51 -10.37 3.58
N TYR A 319 15.08 -9.42 4.41
CA TYR A 319 15.03 -9.62 5.87
C TYR A 319 13.89 -10.56 6.27
N CYS A 320 12.72 -10.46 5.61
CA CYS A 320 11.61 -11.40 5.84
C CYS A 320 12.03 -12.81 5.47
N ARG A 321 12.71 -12.97 4.32
CA ARG A 321 13.32 -14.25 3.94
C ARG A 321 14.26 -14.79 5.00
N ARG A 322 15.20 -13.95 5.48
CA ARG A 322 16.16 -14.37 6.50
C ARG A 322 15.44 -14.87 7.76
N PHE A 323 14.38 -14.18 8.20
CA PHE A 323 13.56 -14.67 9.31
C PHE A 323 12.90 -16.01 8.99
N ALA A 324 12.24 -16.13 7.83
CA ALA A 324 11.54 -17.35 7.40
C ALA A 324 12.48 -18.57 7.28
N MET A 325 13.71 -18.38 6.81
CA MET A 325 14.68 -19.45 6.61
C MET A 325 15.46 -19.80 7.88
N ASP A 326 15.84 -18.81 8.69
CA ASP A 326 16.81 -19.02 9.77
C ASP A 326 16.14 -19.11 11.15
N THR A 327 15.07 -18.34 11.39
CA THR A 327 14.48 -18.17 12.73
C THR A 327 13.12 -18.84 12.89
N ALA A 328 12.24 -18.68 11.89
CA ALA A 328 10.90 -19.24 11.93
C ALA A 328 10.87 -20.77 12.14
N PRO A 329 11.76 -21.59 11.55
CA PRO A 329 11.71 -23.05 11.74
C PRO A 329 11.97 -23.47 13.19
N GLN A 330 12.88 -22.79 13.90
CA GLN A 330 13.17 -23.07 15.30
C GLN A 330 12.00 -22.61 16.21
N LEU A 331 11.45 -21.43 15.94
CA LEU A 331 10.24 -20.94 16.62
C LEU A 331 9.06 -21.90 16.46
N ASP A 332 8.91 -22.45 15.26
CA ASP A 332 7.84 -23.37 14.92
C ASP A 332 7.92 -24.66 15.75
N GLN A 333 9.12 -25.22 15.89
CA GLN A 333 9.36 -26.45 16.64
C GLN A 333 9.20 -26.24 18.15
N GLU A 334 9.73 -25.15 18.70
CA GLU A 334 9.80 -24.96 20.16
C GLU A 334 8.55 -24.32 20.76
N TYR A 335 7.81 -23.51 20.01
CA TYR A 335 6.68 -22.73 20.52
C TYR A 335 5.36 -23.01 19.82
N VAL A 336 5.35 -23.04 18.49
CA VAL A 336 4.11 -23.17 17.71
C VAL A 336 3.56 -24.59 17.83
N LYS A 337 4.38 -25.61 17.53
CA LYS A 337 4.00 -27.04 17.60
C LYS A 337 3.76 -27.53 19.02
N THR A 338 4.36 -26.87 20.02
CA THR A 338 4.16 -27.19 21.44
C THR A 338 2.91 -26.53 22.02
N GLY A 339 2.19 -25.71 21.24
CA GLY A 339 0.98 -25.02 21.65
C GLY A 339 1.20 -23.79 22.54
N LYS A 340 2.44 -23.34 22.69
CA LYS A 340 2.79 -22.15 23.48
C LYS A 340 2.47 -20.85 22.74
N VAL A 341 2.61 -20.88 21.41
CA VAL A 341 2.41 -19.72 20.54
C VAL A 341 1.44 -20.04 19.41
N ARG A 342 0.54 -19.10 19.12
CA ARG A 342 -0.18 -19.01 17.86
C ARG A 342 0.52 -17.98 16.97
N PHE A 343 0.90 -18.37 15.77
CA PHE A 343 1.62 -17.50 14.84
C PHE A 343 0.68 -17.10 13.70
N ILE A 344 0.49 -15.80 13.50
CA ILE A 344 -0.43 -15.19 12.53
C ILE A 344 0.39 -14.40 11.52
N TYR A 345 0.13 -14.60 10.23
CA TYR A 345 0.79 -13.86 9.15
C TYR A 345 -0.12 -12.74 8.65
N LYS A 346 0.44 -11.54 8.45
CA LYS A 346 -0.24 -10.38 7.86
C LYS A 346 0.62 -9.78 6.75
N HIS A 347 -0.03 -9.43 5.63
CA HIS A 347 0.66 -8.86 4.47
C HIS A 347 1.10 -7.44 4.74
N PHE A 348 2.36 -7.14 4.47
CA PHE A 348 2.87 -5.78 4.47
C PHE A 348 3.83 -5.52 3.28
N PRO A 349 3.37 -5.72 2.04
CA PRO A 349 4.20 -5.56 0.84
C PRO A 349 4.66 -4.12 0.68
N LEU A 350 5.97 -3.91 0.69
CA LEU A 350 6.60 -2.61 0.51
C LEU A 350 6.79 -2.33 -0.99
N SER A 351 5.68 -2.30 -1.73
CA SER A 351 5.67 -2.25 -3.21
C SER A 351 6.43 -1.05 -3.81
N PHE A 352 6.66 0.00 -3.01
CA PHE A 352 7.48 1.16 -3.38
C PHE A 352 8.97 0.84 -3.59
N ILE A 353 9.47 -0.26 -3.03
CA ILE A 353 10.84 -0.77 -3.23
C ILE A 353 10.89 -2.24 -3.68
N HIS A 354 9.79 -2.96 -3.58
CA HIS A 354 9.68 -4.37 -3.92
C HIS A 354 8.58 -4.60 -4.96
N ALA A 355 8.93 -4.48 -6.25
CA ALA A 355 7.96 -4.47 -7.36
C ALA A 355 7.06 -5.71 -7.47
N ASN A 356 7.50 -6.86 -6.96
CA ASN A 356 6.80 -8.14 -7.01
C ASN A 356 6.14 -8.53 -5.67
N ALA A 357 6.27 -7.72 -4.62
CA ALA A 357 5.79 -8.05 -3.27
C ALA A 357 4.27 -8.23 -3.20
N GLU A 358 3.51 -7.33 -3.83
CA GLU A 358 2.04 -7.43 -3.86
C GLU A 358 1.58 -8.68 -4.63
N ALA A 359 2.20 -8.97 -5.78
CA ALA A 359 1.87 -10.15 -6.56
C ALA A 359 2.16 -11.46 -5.81
N ALA A 360 3.28 -11.52 -5.06
CA ALA A 360 3.61 -12.66 -4.20
C ALA A 360 2.60 -12.81 -3.05
N ALA A 361 2.17 -11.71 -2.44
CA ALA A 361 1.14 -11.72 -1.40
C ALA A 361 -0.20 -12.25 -1.92
N ILE A 362 -0.65 -11.78 -3.10
CA ILE A 362 -1.87 -12.29 -3.76
C ILE A 362 -1.74 -13.78 -4.07
N ALA A 363 -0.59 -14.22 -4.60
CA ALA A 363 -0.34 -15.64 -4.87
C ALA A 363 -0.52 -16.51 -3.61
N SER A 364 -0.02 -16.05 -2.45
CA SER A 364 -0.17 -16.77 -1.18
C SER A 364 -1.63 -16.82 -0.70
N GLU A 365 -2.42 -15.75 -0.85
CA GLU A 365 -3.84 -15.75 -0.52
C GLU A 365 -4.64 -16.72 -1.40
N CYS A 366 -4.34 -16.76 -2.70
CA CYS A 366 -4.98 -17.67 -3.64
C CYS A 366 -4.63 -19.13 -3.39
N ALA A 367 -3.38 -19.43 -3.01
CA ALA A 367 -3.02 -20.74 -2.49
C ALA A 367 -3.77 -21.05 -1.18
N GLY A 368 -3.94 -20.05 -0.33
CA GLY A 368 -4.68 -20.13 0.92
C GLY A 368 -6.17 -20.43 0.75
N GLN A 369 -6.83 -19.98 -0.31
CA GLN A 369 -8.21 -20.36 -0.64
C GLN A 369 -8.35 -21.86 -0.94
N GLN A 370 -7.27 -22.50 -1.36
CA GLN A 370 -7.18 -23.94 -1.60
C GLN A 370 -6.50 -24.68 -0.43
N GLY A 371 -6.35 -24.03 0.72
CA GLY A 371 -5.79 -24.62 1.93
C GLY A 371 -4.27 -24.77 1.95
N LYS A 372 -3.54 -24.15 1.01
CA LYS A 372 -2.08 -24.29 0.86
C LYS A 372 -1.31 -22.97 1.02
N PHE A 373 -1.78 -22.10 1.92
CA PHE A 373 -1.11 -20.82 2.18
C PHE A 373 0.34 -21.04 2.61
N TRP A 374 0.56 -21.92 3.59
CA TRP A 374 1.88 -22.12 4.19
C TRP A 374 2.86 -22.77 3.22
N GLU A 375 2.38 -23.69 2.37
CA GLU A 375 3.18 -24.28 1.30
C GLU A 375 3.60 -23.23 0.27
N MET A 376 2.68 -22.36 -0.17
CA MET A 376 3.03 -21.26 -1.07
C MET A 376 3.96 -20.25 -0.39
N HIS A 377 3.70 -19.92 0.87
CA HIS A 377 4.55 -19.05 1.69
C HIS A 377 6.00 -19.55 1.73
N ASP A 378 6.20 -20.83 2.04
CA ASP A 378 7.52 -21.43 2.14
C ASP A 378 8.20 -21.43 0.76
N ARG A 379 7.49 -21.82 -0.30
CA ARG A 379 8.03 -21.79 -1.67
C ARG A 379 8.41 -20.40 -2.14
N LEU A 380 7.62 -19.38 -1.82
CA LEU A 380 7.93 -17.99 -2.14
C LEU A 380 9.23 -17.54 -1.47
N PHE A 381 9.46 -17.87 -0.18
CA PHE A 381 10.71 -17.49 0.48
C PHE A 381 11.93 -18.33 0.06
N GLU A 382 11.75 -19.64 -0.15
CA GLU A 382 12.80 -20.54 -0.63
C GLU A 382 13.34 -20.07 -1.98
N THR A 383 12.45 -19.71 -2.91
CA THR A 383 12.78 -19.31 -4.29
C THR A 383 12.89 -17.79 -4.50
N GLN A 384 12.84 -16.99 -3.43
CA GLN A 384 12.82 -15.51 -3.51
C GLN A 384 13.93 -14.94 -4.37
N GLU A 385 15.15 -15.46 -4.27
CA GLU A 385 16.29 -14.94 -5.03
C GLU A 385 16.10 -15.07 -6.56
N GLU A 386 15.29 -16.03 -7.00
CA GLU A 386 14.98 -16.29 -8.42
C GLU A 386 13.89 -15.35 -8.92
N TRP A 387 12.74 -15.29 -8.23
CA TRP A 387 11.60 -14.52 -8.71
C TRP A 387 11.65 -13.04 -8.33
N ALA A 388 12.41 -12.64 -7.30
CA ALA A 388 12.49 -11.23 -6.88
C ALA A 388 13.04 -10.30 -7.97
N LYS A 389 13.80 -10.84 -8.94
CA LYS A 389 14.35 -10.09 -10.08
C LYS A 389 13.66 -10.45 -11.40
N ALA A 390 12.69 -11.35 -11.37
CA ALA A 390 11.98 -11.76 -12.58
C ALA A 390 11.14 -10.60 -13.11
N SER A 391 11.21 -10.37 -14.43
CA SER A 391 10.35 -9.41 -15.13
C SER A 391 8.90 -9.90 -15.22
N ASP A 392 8.68 -11.20 -15.08
CA ASP A 392 7.37 -11.86 -15.05
C ASP A 392 7.28 -12.80 -13.84
N ALA A 393 7.25 -12.19 -12.64
CA ALA A 393 7.03 -12.92 -11.40
C ALA A 393 5.67 -13.66 -11.34
N PRO A 394 4.54 -13.12 -11.87
CA PRO A 394 3.28 -13.84 -11.89
C PRO A 394 3.36 -15.23 -12.55
N SER A 395 4.02 -15.36 -13.71
CA SER A 395 4.21 -16.68 -14.35
C SER A 395 5.04 -17.63 -13.48
N PHE A 396 6.02 -17.10 -12.74
CA PHE A 396 6.79 -17.89 -11.76
C PHE A 396 5.88 -18.39 -10.62
N PHE A 397 5.02 -17.53 -10.07
CA PHE A 397 4.08 -17.90 -9.02
C PHE A 397 3.05 -18.93 -9.48
N SER A 398 2.58 -18.86 -10.72
CA SER A 398 1.73 -19.89 -11.31
C SER A 398 2.45 -21.25 -11.44
N SER A 399 3.77 -21.23 -11.68
CA SER A 399 4.58 -22.47 -11.69
C SER A 399 4.73 -23.05 -10.28
N LEU A 400 4.91 -22.20 -9.25
CA LEU A 400 4.91 -22.64 -7.86
C LEU A 400 3.53 -23.19 -7.45
N ALA A 401 2.44 -22.57 -7.89
CA ALA A 401 1.08 -23.04 -7.69
C ALA A 401 0.87 -24.45 -8.25
N GLU A 402 1.38 -24.71 -9.46
CA GLU A 402 1.36 -26.04 -10.07
C GLU A 402 2.17 -27.05 -9.25
N GLU A 403 3.39 -26.67 -8.84
CA GLU A 403 4.29 -27.54 -8.08
C GLU A 403 3.69 -27.97 -6.73
N ILE A 404 3.06 -27.04 -6.00
CA ILE A 404 2.40 -27.37 -4.74
C ILE A 404 1.04 -28.04 -4.96
N GLY A 405 0.63 -28.28 -6.21
CA GLY A 405 -0.57 -29.02 -6.59
C GLY A 405 -1.86 -28.25 -6.36
N LEU A 406 -1.91 -26.98 -6.74
CA LEU A 406 -3.15 -26.19 -6.81
C LEU A 406 -3.94 -26.50 -8.08
N ASP A 407 -5.26 -26.31 -8.01
CA ASP A 407 -6.08 -26.12 -9.20
C ASP A 407 -5.71 -24.77 -9.82
N LEU A 408 -5.04 -24.80 -10.98
CA LEU A 408 -4.56 -23.62 -11.67
C LEU A 408 -5.68 -22.75 -12.22
N GLN A 409 -6.84 -23.33 -12.56
CA GLN A 409 -7.98 -22.55 -13.02
C GLN A 409 -8.58 -21.74 -11.87
N ALA A 410 -8.77 -22.38 -10.71
CA ALA A 410 -9.24 -21.69 -9.51
C ALA A 410 -8.22 -20.66 -9.01
N TYR A 411 -6.93 -20.99 -9.06
CA TYR A 411 -5.85 -20.07 -8.70
C TYR A 411 -5.84 -18.83 -9.59
N GLN A 412 -5.87 -19.00 -10.92
CA GLN A 412 -5.88 -17.88 -11.86
C GLN A 412 -7.12 -17.00 -11.68
N ALA A 413 -8.29 -17.63 -11.49
CA ALA A 413 -9.51 -16.89 -11.20
C ALA A 413 -9.40 -16.05 -9.92
N CYS A 414 -8.79 -16.59 -8.86
CA CYS A 414 -8.54 -15.84 -7.63
C CYS A 414 -7.55 -14.68 -7.82
N VAL A 415 -6.46 -14.89 -8.57
CA VAL A 415 -5.44 -13.86 -8.81
C VAL A 415 -6.03 -12.65 -9.55
N GLU A 416 -6.99 -12.90 -10.46
CA GLU A 416 -7.71 -11.87 -11.20
C GLU A 416 -8.83 -11.20 -10.39
N ALA A 417 -9.27 -11.85 -9.31
CA ALA A 417 -10.40 -11.39 -8.50
C ALA A 417 -9.97 -10.31 -7.49
N PRO A 418 -10.84 -9.32 -7.20
CA PRO A 418 -10.50 -8.20 -6.33
C PRO A 418 -10.32 -8.60 -4.86
N GLU A 419 -10.82 -9.75 -4.42
CA GLU A 419 -10.87 -10.16 -3.01
C GLU A 419 -9.47 -10.40 -2.44
N ALA A 420 -8.60 -11.13 -3.15
CA ALA A 420 -7.25 -11.42 -2.70
C ALA A 420 -6.42 -10.13 -2.58
N ARG A 421 -6.49 -9.26 -3.60
CA ARG A 421 -5.89 -7.91 -3.53
C ARG A 421 -6.49 -7.10 -2.39
N GLY A 422 -7.80 -7.17 -2.20
CA GLY A 422 -8.52 -6.50 -1.10
C GLY A 422 -7.98 -6.88 0.27
N LYS A 423 -7.73 -8.18 0.52
CA LYS A 423 -7.10 -8.67 1.76
C LYS A 423 -5.69 -8.12 1.95
N VAL A 424 -4.84 -8.20 0.93
CA VAL A 424 -3.45 -7.70 0.98
C VAL A 424 -3.41 -6.20 1.28
N VAL A 425 -4.24 -5.42 0.58
CA VAL A 425 -4.36 -3.96 0.80
C VAL A 425 -4.92 -3.66 2.18
N SER A 426 -5.89 -4.44 2.67
CA SER A 426 -6.44 -4.30 4.02
C SER A 426 -5.34 -4.44 5.08
N ASP A 427 -4.59 -5.56 5.08
CA ASP A 427 -3.51 -5.80 6.03
C ASP A 427 -2.47 -4.69 6.01
N PHE A 428 -2.03 -4.29 4.81
CA PHE A 428 -1.07 -3.20 4.63
C PHE A 428 -1.59 -1.90 5.24
N SER A 429 -2.84 -1.54 4.96
CA SER A 429 -3.45 -0.30 5.46
C SER A 429 -3.60 -0.29 6.99
N GLU A 430 -3.93 -1.44 7.57
CA GLU A 430 -4.08 -1.61 9.01
C GLU A 430 -2.74 -1.53 9.72
N ALA A 431 -1.69 -2.16 9.17
CA ALA A 431 -0.32 -2.04 9.63
C ALA A 431 0.15 -0.58 9.64
N ARG A 432 -0.13 0.17 8.56
CA ARG A 432 0.19 1.60 8.49
C ARG A 432 -0.60 2.44 9.49
N ARG A 433 -1.86 2.09 9.75
CA ARG A 433 -2.72 2.80 10.72
C ARG A 433 -2.18 2.72 12.15
N ILE A 434 -1.58 1.59 12.52
CA ILE A 434 -0.92 1.42 13.83
C ILE A 434 0.55 1.87 13.82
N GLY A 435 1.01 2.52 12.75
CA GLY A 435 2.32 3.16 12.67
C GLY A 435 3.48 2.26 12.26
N LEU A 436 3.23 1.04 11.75
CA LEU A 436 4.31 0.18 11.25
C LEU A 436 4.97 0.80 10.02
N ARG A 437 6.30 0.67 9.92
CA ARG A 437 7.12 1.34 8.89
C ARG A 437 7.99 0.42 8.04
N GLY A 438 8.07 -0.87 8.36
CA GLY A 438 8.92 -1.80 7.63
C GLY A 438 8.69 -3.25 8.00
N THR A 439 9.40 -4.14 7.29
CA THR A 439 9.24 -5.59 7.38
C THR A 439 10.58 -6.31 7.61
N PRO A 440 10.58 -7.47 8.28
CA PRO A 440 9.44 -7.96 9.05
C PRO A 440 9.26 -7.11 10.32
N THR A 441 8.04 -6.95 10.78
CA THR A 441 7.75 -6.43 12.12
C THR A 441 6.85 -7.41 12.83
N PHE A 442 7.12 -7.69 14.10
CA PHE A 442 6.34 -8.60 14.92
C PHE A 442 5.62 -7.86 16.03
N ILE A 443 4.40 -8.29 16.33
CA ILE A 443 3.67 -7.89 17.53
C ILE A 443 3.40 -9.17 18.33
N ILE A 444 3.95 -9.23 19.53
CA ILE A 444 3.73 -10.33 20.48
C ILE A 444 2.69 -9.87 21.49
N LEU A 445 1.62 -10.64 21.69
CA LEU A 445 0.55 -10.36 22.63
C LEU A 445 0.36 -11.51 23.62
N LYS A 446 0.06 -11.17 24.89
CA LYS A 446 -0.48 -12.07 25.92
C LYS A 446 -1.36 -11.28 26.88
N GLY A 447 -2.66 -11.56 26.87
CA GLY A 447 -3.62 -10.76 27.65
C GLY A 447 -3.56 -9.29 27.25
N GLU A 448 -3.34 -8.40 28.23
CA GLU A 448 -3.19 -6.96 28.02
C GLU A 448 -1.74 -6.53 27.71
N SER A 449 -0.78 -7.45 27.82
CA SER A 449 0.63 -7.20 27.55
C SER A 449 0.95 -7.36 26.08
N GLY A 450 1.74 -6.44 25.54
CA GLY A 450 2.19 -6.49 24.15
C GLY A 450 3.61 -5.95 23.96
N GLN A 451 4.34 -6.51 23.00
CA GLN A 451 5.65 -6.01 22.61
C GLN A 451 5.81 -6.01 21.09
N LEU A 452 6.34 -4.92 20.55
CA LEU A 452 6.70 -4.78 19.15
C LEU A 452 8.19 -5.14 18.96
N ILE A 453 8.48 -5.96 17.96
CA ILE A 453 9.84 -6.33 17.54
C ILE A 453 10.04 -5.91 16.08
N PRO A 454 10.84 -4.88 15.80
CA PRO A 454 11.18 -4.51 14.44
C PRO A 454 12.33 -5.37 13.91
N GLY A 455 12.19 -5.87 12.68
CA GLY A 455 13.24 -6.55 11.94
C GLY A 455 13.42 -8.04 12.26
N ALA A 456 14.20 -8.70 11.40
CA ALA A 456 14.51 -10.11 11.52
C ALA A 456 15.61 -10.36 12.57
N LEU A 457 15.20 -10.47 13.84
CA LEU A 457 16.07 -10.85 14.94
C LEU A 457 16.55 -12.30 14.79
N PRO A 458 17.80 -12.63 15.18
CA PRO A 458 18.25 -14.00 15.32
C PRO A 458 17.42 -14.77 16.36
N TYR A 459 17.33 -16.09 16.18
CA TYR A 459 16.53 -16.97 17.05
C TYR A 459 16.75 -16.76 18.54
N GLU A 460 18.00 -16.72 19.02
CA GLU A 460 18.29 -16.56 20.45
C GLU A 460 17.74 -15.25 21.04
N GLN A 461 17.73 -14.16 20.26
CA GLN A 461 17.17 -12.89 20.72
C GLN A 461 15.64 -12.92 20.71
N PHE A 462 15.06 -13.51 19.67
CA PHE A 462 13.61 -13.69 19.59
C PHE A 462 13.09 -14.57 20.74
N LYS A 463 13.81 -15.67 21.03
CA LYS A 463 13.58 -16.57 22.15
C LYS A 463 13.60 -15.84 23.49
N GLN A 464 14.58 -14.99 23.74
CA GLN A 464 14.65 -14.20 24.98
C GLN A 464 13.42 -13.29 25.18
N VAL A 465 12.82 -12.79 24.09
CA VAL A 465 11.56 -12.04 24.20
C VAL A 465 10.39 -12.98 24.47
N LEU A 466 10.24 -14.05 23.69
CA LEU A 466 9.12 -14.98 23.85
C LEU A 466 9.11 -15.70 25.19
N ASP A 467 10.26 -16.06 25.75
CA ASP A 467 10.34 -16.73 27.04
C ASP A 467 9.69 -15.88 28.14
N LYS A 468 9.81 -14.54 28.08
CA LYS A 468 9.14 -13.65 29.05
C LYS A 468 7.62 -13.80 28.97
N PHE A 469 7.07 -13.77 27.75
CA PHE A 469 5.64 -13.94 27.53
C PHE A 469 5.16 -15.35 27.90
N VAL A 470 5.93 -16.39 27.62
CA VAL A 470 5.50 -17.77 27.88
C VAL A 470 5.63 -18.15 29.36
N THR A 471 6.56 -17.56 30.12
CA THR A 471 6.83 -17.94 31.52
C THR A 471 6.16 -17.06 32.58
N GLU A 472 5.79 -15.82 32.27
CA GLU A 472 5.08 -14.95 33.21
C GLU A 472 3.62 -15.41 33.39
N GLU A 473 3.24 -15.93 34.57
CA GLU A 473 1.85 -16.30 34.90
C GLU A 473 0.94 -15.09 35.10
#